data_AF-A0A0L1JLZ2-F1
#
_entry.id   AF-A0A0L1JLZ2-F1
#
_cell.length_a   1.000
_cell.length_b   1.000
_cell.length_c   1.000
_cell.angle_alpha   90.00
_cell.angle_beta   90.00
_cell.angle_gamma   90.00
#
_symmetry.space_group_name_H-M   'P 1'
#
loop_
_entity.id
_entity.type
_entity.pdbx_description
1 polymer ?
#
loop_
_entity_poly.entity_id
_entity_poly.type
_entity_poly.pdbx_seq_one_letter_code
_entity_poly.pdbx_strand_id
1 'polypeptide(L)'
;MGRVMRPATFIDVTHAARLLMAVPRVARGEVCDGLIAQAGHADKYRKRFGRAHARLGTGTLSSRIGPGVLPTEPVFCDRLYARCLALVFERLARRDQPR
;
A
#
# COMPACT_ATOMS: atom_id res chain seq x y z
N MET A 1 17.83 -8.58 -11.58
CA MET A 1 16.51 -7.89 -11.53
C MET A 1 16.14 -7.59 -10.08
N GLY A 2 16.35 -6.35 -9.62
CA GLY A 2 16.04 -5.96 -8.24
C GLY A 2 14.62 -5.42 -8.12
N ARG A 3 13.81 -5.96 -7.19
CA ARG A 3 12.48 -5.40 -6.90
C ARG A 3 12.58 -3.95 -6.45
N VAL A 4 11.66 -3.12 -6.96
CA VAL A 4 11.58 -1.67 -6.72
C VAL A 4 11.02 -1.34 -5.32
N MET A 5 10.48 -2.33 -4.60
CA MET A 5 9.91 -2.23 -3.25
C MET A 5 10.11 -3.56 -2.51
N ARG A 6 9.96 -3.57 -1.18
CA ARG A 6 9.79 -4.82 -0.42
C ARG A 6 8.55 -5.58 -0.90
N PRO A 7 8.56 -6.92 -0.86
CA PRO A 7 7.36 -7.72 -1.14
C PRO A 7 6.20 -7.23 -0.27
N ALA A 8 5.04 -6.97 -0.90
CA ALA A 8 3.83 -6.62 -0.18
C ALA A 8 3.35 -7.82 0.64
N THR A 9 3.05 -7.58 1.91
CA THR A 9 2.49 -8.59 2.81
C THR A 9 0.95 -8.56 2.77
N PHE A 10 0.31 -9.56 3.37
CA PHE A 10 -1.14 -9.54 3.55
C PHE A 10 -1.60 -8.30 4.35
N ILE A 11 -0.89 -7.96 5.43
CA ILE A 11 -1.17 -6.79 6.27
C ILE A 11 -1.11 -5.48 5.46
N ASP A 12 -0.14 -5.38 4.54
CA ASP A 12 -0.04 -4.23 3.65
C ASP A 12 -1.27 -4.04 2.78
N VAL A 13 -1.78 -5.15 2.22
CA VAL A 13 -2.94 -5.13 1.33
C VAL A 13 -4.22 -4.80 2.10
N THR A 14 -4.45 -5.43 3.26
CA THR A 14 -5.64 -5.16 4.07
C THR A 14 -5.63 -3.73 4.62
N HIS A 15 -4.48 -3.23 5.07
CA HIS A 15 -4.36 -1.85 5.51
C HIS A 15 -4.62 -0.85 4.38
N ALA A 16 -4.02 -1.06 3.21
CA ALA A 16 -4.25 -0.20 2.05
C ALA A 16 -5.71 -0.22 1.62
N ALA A 17 -6.34 -1.39 1.56
CA ALA A 17 -7.74 -1.51 1.19
C ALA A 17 -8.66 -0.79 2.19
N ARG A 18 -8.44 -0.96 3.50
CA ARG A 18 -9.19 -0.25 4.56
C ARG A 18 -9.02 1.27 4.48
N LEU A 19 -7.83 1.76 4.15
CA LEU A 19 -7.61 3.19 3.90
C LEU A 19 -8.42 3.67 2.70
N LEU A 20 -8.39 2.92 1.59
CA LEU A 20 -9.11 3.28 0.35
C LEU A 20 -10.63 3.27 0.52
N MET A 21 -11.19 2.53 1.48
CA MET A 21 -12.61 2.59 1.80
C MET A 21 -13.04 3.99 2.26
N ALA A 22 -12.19 4.69 3.00
CA ALA A 22 -12.43 6.07 3.46
C ALA A 22 -12.17 7.13 2.37
N VAL A 23 -11.63 6.73 1.20
CA VAL A 23 -11.34 7.63 0.08
C VAL A 23 -12.52 7.66 -0.90
N PRO A 24 -12.88 8.84 -1.46
CA PRO A 24 -13.86 8.95 -2.52
C PRO A 24 -13.52 8.04 -3.71
N ARG A 25 -14.52 7.34 -4.28
CA ARG A 25 -14.31 6.31 -5.32
C ARG A 25 -13.40 6.77 -6.47
N VAL A 26 -13.56 8.02 -6.92
CA VAL A 26 -12.79 8.61 -8.03
C VAL A 26 -11.30 8.79 -7.73
N ALA A 27 -10.95 9.00 -6.45
CA ALA A 27 -9.57 9.25 -6.03
C ALA A 27 -8.82 7.98 -5.60
N ARG A 28 -9.50 6.85 -5.43
CA ARG A 28 -8.89 5.62 -4.89
C ARG A 28 -7.71 5.11 -5.72
N GLY A 29 -7.82 5.18 -7.04
CA GLY A 29 -6.75 4.75 -7.94
C GLY A 29 -5.47 5.54 -7.69
N GLU A 30 -5.59 6.88 -7.73
CA GLU A 30 -4.47 7.79 -7.50
C GLU A 30 -3.86 7.63 -6.09
N VAL A 31 -4.71 7.52 -5.06
CA VAL A 31 -4.23 7.30 -3.69
C VAL A 31 -3.48 5.96 -3.58
N CYS A 32 -3.99 4.89 -4.20
CA CYS A 32 -3.34 3.59 -4.21
C CYS A 32 -1.96 3.65 -4.88
N ASP A 33 -1.88 4.31 -6.04
CA ASP A 33 -0.63 4.49 -6.79
C ASP A 33 0.38 5.31 -5.97
N GLY A 34 -0.09 6.37 -5.28
CA GLY A 34 0.71 7.18 -4.37
C GLY A 34 1.29 6.38 -3.20
N LEU A 35 0.49 5.55 -2.54
CA LEU A 35 0.94 4.69 -1.43
C LEU A 35 2.06 3.74 -1.89
N ILE A 36 1.87 3.07 -3.02
CA ILE A 36 2.84 2.12 -3.57
C ILE A 36 4.13 2.85 -3.98
N ALA A 37 4.03 4.03 -4.60
CA ALA A 37 5.19 4.84 -4.95
C ALA A 37 5.98 5.27 -3.70
N GLN A 38 5.30 5.73 -2.66
CA GLN A 38 5.90 6.14 -1.39
C GLN A 38 6.58 4.98 -0.67
N ALA A 39 5.99 3.79 -0.65
CA ALA A 39 6.61 2.59 -0.11
C ALA A 39 7.89 2.20 -0.86
N GLY A 40 7.88 2.33 -2.20
CA GLY A 40 9.09 2.19 -3.01
C GLY A 40 10.19 3.22 -2.68
N HIS A 41 9.82 4.49 -2.46
CA HIS A 41 10.77 5.53 -2.05
C HIS A 41 11.37 5.25 -0.67
N ALA A 42 10.55 4.80 0.29
CA ALA A 42 11.02 4.44 1.62
C ALA A 42 11.98 3.25 1.61
N ASP A 43 11.73 2.22 0.79
CA ASP A 43 12.67 1.10 0.65
C ASP A 43 13.99 1.52 0.00
N LYS A 44 13.95 2.39 -1.04
CA LYS A 44 15.16 2.98 -1.63
C LYS A 44 15.96 3.78 -0.60
N TYR A 45 15.29 4.62 0.19
CA TYR A 45 15.92 5.38 1.27
C TYR A 45 16.57 4.45 2.30
N ARG A 46 15.84 3.43 2.77
CA ARG A 46 16.37 2.44 3.72
C ARG A 46 17.59 1.71 3.17
N LYS A 47 17.56 1.26 1.91
CA LYS A 47 18.69 0.60 1.25
C LYS A 47 19.92 1.51 1.16
N ARG A 48 19.72 2.82 0.92
CA ARG A 48 20.80 3.80 0.78
C ARG A 48 21.39 4.25 2.11
N PHE A 49 20.56 4.48 3.12
CA PHE A 49 20.95 5.12 4.39
C PHE A 49 20.95 4.18 5.59
N GLY A 50 20.58 2.90 5.41
CA GLY A 50 20.55 1.89 6.47
C GLY A 50 19.45 2.06 7.53
N ARG A 51 18.61 3.10 7.44
CA ARG A 51 17.57 3.46 8.42
C ARG A 51 16.23 3.76 7.75
N ALA A 52 15.14 3.65 8.51
CA ALA A 52 13.81 4.03 8.05
C ALA A 52 13.73 5.52 7.65
N HIS A 53 12.91 5.83 6.66
CA HIS A 53 12.65 7.21 6.27
C HIS A 53 11.72 7.86 7.31
N ALA A 54 12.14 8.97 7.93
CA ALA A 54 11.42 9.61 9.04
C ALA A 54 9.91 9.81 8.78
N ARG A 55 9.54 10.24 7.56
CA ARG A 55 8.13 10.44 7.14
C ARG A 55 7.47 9.26 6.41
N LEU A 56 8.24 8.37 5.78
CA LEU A 56 7.70 7.35 4.87
C LEU A 56 7.81 5.92 5.44
N GLY A 57 8.44 5.76 6.61
CA GLY A 57 8.58 4.49 7.28
C GLY A 57 9.66 3.60 6.68
N THR A 58 9.44 2.29 6.78
CA THR A 58 10.42 1.24 6.51
C THR A 58 10.40 0.72 5.08
N GLY A 59 9.46 1.19 4.24
CA GLY A 59 9.27 0.69 2.88
C GLY A 59 8.14 -0.33 2.73
N THR A 60 7.35 -0.57 3.78
CA THR A 60 6.09 -1.32 3.69
C THR A 60 4.91 -0.36 3.51
N LEU A 61 3.85 -0.82 2.85
CA LEU A 61 2.62 -0.06 2.62
C LEU A 61 1.91 0.29 3.94
N SER A 62 1.89 -0.67 4.86
CA SER A 62 1.38 -0.55 6.23
C SER A 62 2.14 0.46 7.09
N SER A 63 3.44 0.70 6.86
CA SER A 63 4.24 1.61 7.69
C SER A 63 3.81 3.08 7.61
N ARG A 64 2.99 3.44 6.61
CA ARG A 64 2.37 4.76 6.48
C ARG A 64 1.05 4.89 7.23
N ILE A 65 0.43 3.76 7.55
CA ILE A 65 -0.91 3.71 8.07
C ILE A 65 -0.77 3.52 9.57
N GLY A 66 -0.82 4.64 10.29
CA GLY A 66 -0.60 4.67 11.73
C GLY A 66 -1.58 3.78 12.52
N PRO A 67 -1.20 3.33 13.72
CA PRO A 67 -2.10 2.59 14.60
C PRO A 67 -3.35 3.43 14.89
N GLY A 68 -4.53 2.81 14.81
CA GLY A 68 -5.82 3.46 15.10
C GLY A 68 -6.45 4.28 13.97
N VAL A 69 -5.78 4.43 12.82
CA VAL A 69 -6.30 5.23 11.68
C VAL A 69 -7.31 4.46 10.82
N LEU A 70 -7.27 3.13 10.86
CA LEU A 70 -8.06 2.31 9.96
C LEU A 70 -9.43 1.95 10.54
N PRO A 71 -10.52 2.06 9.75
CA PRO A 71 -11.82 1.49 10.10
C PRO A 71 -11.66 0.01 10.46
N THR A 72 -12.44 -0.53 11.40
CA THR A 72 -12.42 -1.97 11.74
C THR A 72 -12.46 -2.83 10.47
N GLU A 73 -11.67 -3.91 10.44
CA GLU A 73 -11.59 -4.75 9.25
C GLU A 73 -12.95 -5.36 8.92
N PRO A 74 -13.50 -5.10 7.72
CA PRO A 74 -14.77 -5.70 7.31
C PRO A 74 -14.62 -7.17 6.94
N VAL A 75 -15.74 -7.88 6.89
CA VAL A 75 -15.80 -9.23 6.29
C VAL A 75 -15.50 -9.18 4.79
N PHE A 76 -14.91 -10.23 4.24
CA PHE A 76 -14.50 -10.26 2.82
C PHE A 76 -15.65 -10.13 1.82
N CYS A 77 -16.89 -10.46 2.21
CA CYS A 77 -18.06 -10.28 1.36
C CYS A 77 -18.57 -8.83 1.30
N ASP A 78 -17.98 -7.91 2.07
CA ASP A 78 -18.25 -6.48 1.91
C ASP A 78 -17.80 -6.01 0.53
N ARG A 79 -18.78 -5.56 -0.27
CA ARG A 79 -18.55 -5.18 -1.67
C ARG A 79 -17.57 -4.03 -1.84
N LEU A 80 -17.54 -3.09 -0.88
CA LEU A 80 -16.63 -1.96 -0.93
C LEU A 80 -15.21 -2.41 -0.59
N TYR A 81 -15.05 -3.23 0.45
CA TYR A 81 -13.76 -3.78 0.86
C TYR A 81 -13.15 -4.67 -0.24
N ALA A 82 -13.93 -5.60 -0.79
CA ALA A 82 -13.52 -6.46 -1.90
C ALA A 82 -13.04 -5.67 -3.12
N ARG A 83 -13.73 -4.58 -3.49
CA ARG A 83 -13.31 -3.69 -4.58
C ARG A 83 -11.99 -2.97 -4.26
N CYS A 84 -11.79 -2.56 -3.02
CA CYS A 84 -10.55 -1.91 -2.60
C CYS A 84 -9.38 -2.92 -2.58
N LEU A 85 -9.60 -4.15 -2.10
CA LEU A 85 -8.64 -5.24 -2.18
C LEU A 85 -8.24 -5.53 -3.64
N ALA A 86 -9.23 -5.70 -4.52
CA ALA A 86 -9.00 -5.94 -5.94
C ALA A 86 -8.16 -4.82 -6.59
N LEU A 87 -8.46 -3.56 -6.27
CA LEU A 87 -7.69 -2.41 -6.77
C LEU A 87 -6.22 -2.47 -6.31
N VAL A 88 -5.97 -2.77 -5.04
CA VAL A 88 -4.59 -2.87 -4.51
C VAL A 88 -3.83 -4.00 -5.23
N PHE A 89 -4.45 -5.18 -5.37
CA PHE A 89 -3.84 -6.29 -6.10
C PHE A 89 -3.56 -5.95 -7.57
N GLU A 90 -4.52 -5.31 -8.25
CA GLU A 90 -4.35 -4.88 -9.64
C GLU A 90 -3.14 -3.94 -9.79
N ARG A 91 -2.99 -2.96 -8.90
CA ARG A 91 -1.87 -2.01 -8.95
C ARG A 91 -0.53 -2.66 -8.62
N LEU A 92 -0.49 -3.56 -7.66
CA LEU A 92 0.73 -4.33 -7.34
C LEU A 92 1.15 -5.23 -8.50
N ALA A 93 0.21 -5.95 -9.10
CA ALA A 93 0.47 -6.83 -10.24
C ALA A 93 1.03 -6.07 -11.45
N ARG A 94 0.47 -4.90 -11.77
CA ARG A 94 0.98 -4.03 -12.86
C ARG A 94 2.41 -3.53 -12.60
N ARG A 95 2.78 -3.34 -11.33
CA ARG A 95 4.10 -2.81 -10.95
C ARG A 95 5.20 -3.88 -10.97
N ASP A 96 4.86 -5.11 -10.62
CA ASP A 96 5.80 -6.24 -10.58
C ASP A 96 5.98 -6.94 -11.94
N GLN A 97 5.19 -6.57 -12.97
CA GLN A 97 5.43 -7.02 -14.34
C GLN A 97 6.75 -6.43 -14.89
N PRO A 98 7.67 -7.26 -15.42
CA PRO A 98 8.85 -6.76 -16.10
C PRO A 98 8.42 -5.95 -17.33
N ARG A 99 9.02 -4.76 -17.50
CA ARG A 99 8.90 -3.96 -18.74
C ARG A 99 9.64 -4.65 -19.87
#